data_AF-A0A955A865-F1
#
_entry.id   AF-A0A955A865-F1
#
_cell.length_a   1.000
_cell.length_b   1.000
_cell.length_c   1.000
_cell.angle_alpha   90.00
_cell.angle_beta   90.00
_cell.angle_gamma   90.00
#
_symmetry.space_group_name_H-M   'P 1'
#
loop_
_entity.id
_entity.type
_entity.pdbx_description
1 polymer ?
#
loop_
_entity_poly.entity_id
_entity_poly.type
_entity_poly.pdbx_seq_one_letter_code
_entity_poly.pdbx_strand_id
1 'polypeptide(L)' 'DEISRETAISRPTLTRITNQRGYSTSTDILERLCKYFDCQICDLVEYVPDIDDKDV' A
#
# COMPACT_ATOMS: atom_id res chain seq x y z
N ASP A 1 3.43 13.22 -6.35
CA ASP A 1 3.32 14.48 -5.56
C ASP A 1 1.91 14.71 -5.06
N GLU A 2 0.92 14.58 -5.95
CA GLU A 2 -0.50 14.71 -5.65
C GLU A 2 -0.98 13.80 -4.52
N ILE A 3 -0.77 12.49 -4.64
CA ILE A 3 -1.14 11.50 -3.61
C ILE A 3 -0.62 11.90 -2.22
N SER A 4 0.65 12.30 -2.10
CA SER A 4 1.24 12.68 -0.81
C SER A 4 0.58 13.90 -0.17
N ARG A 5 0.10 14.86 -0.99
CA ARG A 5 -0.61 16.05 -0.51
C ARG A 5 -2.05 15.72 -0.13
N GLU A 6 -2.78 15.05 -1.01
CA GLU A 6 -4.21 14.76 -0.84
C GLU A 6 -4.45 13.75 0.28
N THR A 7 -3.61 12.71 0.34
CA THR A 7 -3.72 11.71 1.41
C THR A 7 -3.03 12.15 2.68
N ALA A 8 -2.20 13.20 2.68
CA ALA A 8 -1.26 13.58 3.74
C ALA A 8 -0.27 12.48 4.17
N ILE A 9 -0.05 11.45 3.33
CA ILE A 9 0.96 10.41 3.56
C ILE A 9 2.31 10.91 3.06
N SER A 10 3.38 10.71 3.84
CA SER A 10 4.71 11.14 3.45
C SER A 10 5.21 10.40 2.20
N ARG A 11 5.95 11.08 1.32
CA ARG A 11 6.57 10.43 0.16
C ARG A 11 7.44 9.22 0.54
N PRO A 12 8.31 9.28 1.56
CA PRO A 12 9.10 8.11 1.95
C PRO A 12 8.23 6.90 2.31
N THR A 13 7.09 7.11 2.95
CA THR A 13 6.13 6.05 3.27
C THR A 13 5.54 5.44 1.99
N LEU A 14 5.05 6.28 1.06
CA LEU A 14 4.54 5.81 -0.23
C LEU A 14 5.60 5.02 -1.00
N THR A 15 6.83 5.52 -1.05
CA THR A 15 7.97 4.84 -1.69
C THR A 15 8.26 3.47 -1.07
N ARG A 16 8.13 3.32 0.26
CA ARG A 16 8.30 2.02 0.93
C ARG A 16 7.17 1.06 0.58
N ILE A 17 5.92 1.54 0.63
CA ILE A 17 4.74 0.73 0.27
C ILE A 17 4.85 0.21 -1.17
N THR A 18 5.31 1.04 -2.11
CA THR A 18 5.39 0.64 -3.53
C THR A 18 6.59 -0.24 -3.85
N ASN A 19 7.73 -0.07 -3.16
CA ASN A 19 8.99 -0.69 -3.56
C ASN A 19 9.44 -1.84 -2.63
N GLN A 20 8.86 -1.95 -1.43
CA GLN A 20 9.23 -2.97 -0.45
C GLN A 20 8.05 -3.93 -0.25
N ARG A 21 8.14 -5.10 -0.89
CA ARG A 21 7.24 -6.23 -0.61
C ARG A 21 7.29 -6.56 0.89
N GLY A 22 6.12 -6.84 1.48
CA GLY A 22 6.01 -7.14 2.90
C GLY A 22 6.22 -5.94 3.85
N TYR A 23 6.20 -4.71 3.34
CA TYR A 23 6.23 -3.53 4.19
C TYR A 23 5.01 -3.48 5.11
N SER A 24 5.24 -3.41 6.42
CA SER A 24 4.17 -3.25 7.41
C SER A 24 3.62 -1.82 7.34
N THR A 25 2.40 -1.66 6.82
CA THR A 25 1.65 -0.40 6.84
C THR A 25 0.58 -0.42 7.92
N SER A 26 0.04 0.76 8.28
CA SER A 26 -1.06 0.89 9.23
C SER A 26 -2.41 0.93 8.53
N THR A 27 -3.49 0.61 9.26
CA THR A 27 -4.87 0.70 8.75
C THR A 27 -5.29 2.12 8.41
N ASP A 28 -4.77 3.14 9.11
CA ASP A 28 -5.00 4.57 8.79
C ASP A 28 -4.50 4.92 7.38
N ILE A 29 -3.29 4.47 7.03
CA ILE A 29 -2.71 4.69 5.70
C ILE A 29 -3.59 4.01 4.64
N LEU A 30 -4.02 2.78 4.91
CA LEU A 30 -4.88 2.03 4.00
C LEU A 30 -6.24 2.72 3.80
N GLU A 31 -6.88 3.20 4.88
CA GLU A 31 -8.13 3.95 4.82
C GLU A 31 -7.99 5.22 3.96
N ARG A 32 -6.90 5.97 4.15
CA ARG A 32 -6.65 7.21 3.40
C ARG A 32 -6.42 6.96 1.93
N LEU A 33 -5.73 5.87 1.58
CA LEU A 33 -5.58 5.43 0.20
C LEU A 33 -6.92 4.99 -0.39
N CYS A 34 -7.73 4.21 0.34
CA CYS A 34 -9.06 3.80 -0.12
C CYS A 34 -9.95 5.02 -0.41
N LYS A 35 -9.97 6.01 0.49
CA LYS A 35 -10.72 7.27 0.30
C LYS A 35 -10.24 8.07 -0.91
N TYR A 36 -8.93 8.12 -1.13
CA TYR A 36 -8.34 8.87 -2.24
C TYR A 36 -8.63 8.20 -3.60
N PHE A 37 -8.56 6.86 -3.66
CA PHE A 37 -8.82 6.10 -4.88
C PHE A 37 -10.30 5.75 -5.10
N ASP A 38 -11.16 6.06 -4.12
CA ASP A 38 -12.58 5.67 -4.11
C ASP A 38 -12.76 4.17 -4.36
N CYS A 39 -11.99 3.35 -3.65
CA CYS A 39 -11.93 1.89 -3.84
C CYS A 39 -12.14 1.11 -2.54
N GLN A 40 -12.37 -0.20 -2.67
CA GLN A 40 -12.42 -1.10 -1.54
C GLN A 40 -11.01 -1.51 -1.09
N ILE A 41 -10.89 -1.92 0.17
CA ILE A 41 -9.59 -2.33 0.73
C ILE A 41 -8.93 -3.49 -0.04
N CYS A 42 -9.75 -4.40 -0.57
CA CYS A 42 -9.31 -5.54 -1.38
C CYS A 42 -8.81 -5.13 -2.77
N ASP A 43 -9.06 -3.90 -3.22
CA ASP A 43 -8.46 -3.36 -4.45
C ASP A 43 -7.02 -2.86 -4.21
N LEU A 44 -6.62 -2.63 -2.94
CA LEU A 44 -5.28 -2.18 -2.55
C LEU A 44 -4.39 -3.27 -1.97
N VAL A 45 -4.99 -4.24 -1.27
CA VAL A 45 -4.27 -5.26 -0.51
C VAL A 45 -4.80 -6.64 -0.84
N GLU A 46 -3.88 -7.55 -1.14
CA GLU A 46 -4.15 -8.96 -1.30
C GLU A 46 -3.30 -9.79 -0.34
N TYR A 47 -3.83 -10.92 0.12
CA TYR A 47 -3.04 -11.92 0.78
C TYR A 47 -2.27 -12.71 -0.29
N VAL A 48 -0.94 -12.62 -0.24
CA VAL A 48 -0.05 -13.46 -1.04
C VAL A 48 0.46 -14.57 -0.13
N PRO A 49 0.14 -15.85 -0.38
CA PRO A 49 0.70 -16.96 0.40
C PRO A 49 2.22 -17.03 0.22
N ASP A 50 2.92 -17.49 1.25
CA ASP A 50 4.35 -17.78 1.20
C ASP A 50 4.59 -19.01 0.31
N ILE A 51 4.54 -18.80 -1.00
CA ILE A 51 5.06 -19.74 -1.99
C ILE A 51 6.57 -19.47 -2.02
N ASP A 52 7.38 -20.42 -1.55
CA ASP A 52 8.84 -20.33 -1.62
C ASP A 52 9.26 -19.83 -3.01
N ASP A 53 10.00 -18.73 -3.06
CA ASP A 53 10.54 -18.02 -4.25
C ASP A 53 11.52 -18.87 -5.10
N LYS A 54 11.42 -20.21 -5.05
CA LYS A 54 12.31 -21.16 -5.73
C LYS A 54 11.84 -21.61 -7.11
N ASP A 55 10.63 -21.24 -7.54
CA ASP A 55 10.02 -21.78 -8.77
C ASP A 55 9.50 -20.70 -9.76
N VAL A 56 10.19 -19.55 -9.89
CA VAL A 56 10.02 -18.62 -11.04
C VAL A 56 11.36 -18.24 -11.66
#